data_AF-A0A8J4CM16-F1
#
_entry.id   AF-A0A8J4CM16-F1
#
_cell.length_a   1.000
_cell.length_b   1.000
_cell.length_c   1.000
_cell.angle_alpha   90.00
_cell.angle_beta   90.00
_cell.angle_gamma   90.00
#
_symmetry.space_group_name_H-M   'P 1'
#
loop_
_entity.id
_entity.type
_entity.pdbx_description
1 polymer ?
#
loop_
_entity_poly.entity_id
_entity_poly.type
_entity_poly.pdbx_seq_one_letter_code
_entity_poly.pdbx_strand_id
1 'polypeptide(L)'
;MAATMRLSTKAQGRVGVTRCARALTVRVNAYGMKAEYVWADGNEGRPEKGMIFNEMRSKTKVFDEPLGLDASLYPDWSFDGSSTGQAAGNNSDCILRPVRVIKDPIRGDPHVLVMCEVFAPDGTPHPTNTRSKLR
;
A
#
# COMPACT_ATOMS: atom_id res chain seq x y z
N MET A 1 3.66 -3.91 -82.50
CA MET A 1 3.53 -2.46 -82.30
C MET A 1 2.18 -2.18 -81.66
N ALA A 2 2.18 -1.60 -80.45
CA ALA A 2 1.16 -0.66 -79.95
C ALA A 2 1.52 -0.34 -78.50
N ALA A 3 2.09 0.85 -78.29
CA ALA A 3 2.29 1.44 -76.97
C ALA A 3 0.98 2.07 -76.51
N THR A 4 0.61 1.90 -75.24
CA THR A 4 -0.40 2.76 -74.60
C THR A 4 0.13 3.27 -73.27
N MET A 5 0.24 4.59 -73.25
CA MET A 5 0.79 5.51 -72.27
C MET A 5 0.04 5.42 -70.93
N ARG A 6 0.75 5.27 -69.80
CA ARG A 6 0.17 5.42 -68.46
C ARG A 6 0.40 6.85 -67.97
N LEU A 7 -0.67 7.62 -67.87
CA LEU A 7 -0.70 8.95 -67.25
C LEU A 7 -0.57 8.80 -65.72
N SER A 8 0.38 9.55 -65.15
CA SER A 8 0.57 9.74 -63.72
C SER A 8 -0.40 10.79 -63.21
N THR A 9 -1.20 10.47 -62.21
CA THR A 9 -1.92 11.44 -61.39
C THR A 9 -1.52 11.27 -59.93
N LYS A 10 -0.84 12.28 -59.38
CA LYS A 10 -0.56 12.41 -57.95
C LYS A 10 -1.88 12.68 -57.22
N ALA A 11 -2.34 11.72 -56.41
CA ALA A 11 -3.40 11.97 -55.44
C ALA A 11 -2.77 12.52 -54.15
N GLN A 12 -3.17 13.74 -53.81
CA GLN A 12 -2.82 14.46 -52.59
C GLN A 12 -3.26 13.71 -51.33
N GLY A 13 -2.47 13.88 -50.27
CA GLY A 13 -2.58 13.14 -49.03
C GLY A 13 -3.90 13.35 -48.28
N ARG A 14 -4.35 12.27 -47.66
CA ARG A 14 -5.08 12.31 -46.40
C ARG A 14 -4.28 11.50 -45.39
N VAL A 15 -3.67 12.18 -44.43
CA VAL A 15 -3.13 11.56 -43.23
C VAL A 15 -4.35 11.03 -42.46
N GLY A 16 -4.65 9.76 -42.65
CA GLY A 16 -5.55 9.05 -41.76
C GLY A 16 -4.87 8.99 -40.40
N VAL A 17 -5.40 9.73 -39.42
CA VAL A 17 -5.03 9.54 -38.03
C VAL A 17 -5.55 8.15 -37.63
N THR A 18 -4.70 7.14 -37.76
CA THR A 18 -4.94 5.86 -37.11
C THR A 18 -4.91 6.15 -35.62
N ARG A 19 -6.07 6.34 -34.99
CA ARG A 19 -6.19 6.24 -33.53
C ARG A 19 -5.82 4.81 -33.19
N CYS A 20 -4.53 4.57 -32.97
CA CYS A 20 -4.06 3.42 -32.24
C CYS A 20 -4.50 3.66 -30.80
N ALA A 21 -5.76 3.35 -30.52
CA ALA A 21 -6.20 3.16 -29.16
C ALA A 21 -5.37 1.98 -28.64
N ARG A 22 -4.26 2.27 -27.97
CA ARG A 22 -3.62 1.30 -27.09
C ARG A 22 -4.69 0.93 -26.07
N ALA A 23 -5.40 -0.16 -26.34
CA ALA A 23 -6.18 -0.82 -25.31
C ALA A 23 -5.17 -1.19 -24.22
N LEU A 24 -5.18 -0.43 -23.13
CA LEU A 24 -4.35 -0.71 -21.97
C LEU A 24 -4.95 -1.98 -21.37
N THR A 25 -4.42 -3.15 -21.74
CA THR A 25 -4.81 -4.39 -21.11
C THR A 25 -4.24 -4.38 -19.69
N VAL A 26 -5.05 -3.95 -18.72
CA VAL A 26 -4.74 -4.14 -17.30
C VAL A 26 -4.88 -5.62 -17.02
N ARG A 27 -3.75 -6.33 -16.87
CA ARG A 27 -3.75 -7.66 -16.28
C ARG A 27 -3.92 -7.50 -14.78
N VAL A 28 -5.12 -7.83 -14.28
CA VAL A 28 -5.34 -7.97 -12.84
C VAL A 28 -4.85 -9.36 -12.46
N ASN A 29 -3.70 -9.46 -11.79
CA ASN A 29 -3.30 -10.71 -11.17
C ASN A 29 -4.23 -10.97 -9.98
N ALA A 30 -5.08 -11.99 -10.10
CA ALA A 30 -5.99 -12.41 -9.03
C ALA A 30 -5.28 -13.03 -7.82
N TYR A 31 -3.94 -13.14 -7.85
CA TYR A 31 -3.12 -13.93 -6.92
C TYR A 31 -2.33 -13.11 -5.89
N GLY A 32 -2.67 -11.83 -5.71
CA GLY A 32 -1.97 -10.99 -4.73
C GLY A 32 -2.21 -11.38 -3.27
N MET A 33 -1.15 -11.45 -2.46
CA MET A 33 -1.22 -11.62 -1.02
C MET A 33 -1.57 -10.28 -0.34
N LYS A 34 -2.69 -10.26 0.39
CA LYS A 34 -3.03 -9.19 1.34
C LYS A 34 -2.31 -9.39 2.68
N ALA A 35 -1.62 -8.36 3.13
CA ALA A 35 -1.01 -8.26 4.45
C ALA A 35 -1.66 -7.12 5.22
N GLU A 36 -2.36 -7.44 6.30
CA GLU A 36 -3.00 -6.46 7.17
C GLU A 36 -1.99 -5.95 8.21
N TYR A 37 -1.52 -4.71 8.06
CA TYR A 37 -0.65 -4.08 9.04
C TYR A 37 -1.50 -3.58 10.19
N VAL A 38 -1.19 -4.02 11.40
CA VAL A 38 -1.96 -3.76 12.63
C VAL A 38 -1.06 -3.06 13.64
N TRP A 39 -1.54 -1.97 14.25
CA TRP A 39 -0.80 -1.22 15.26
C TRP A 39 -1.72 -0.63 16.33
N ALA A 40 -1.14 -0.26 17.47
CA ALA A 40 -1.84 0.41 18.55
C ALA A 40 -1.94 1.93 18.30
N ASP A 41 -3.12 2.49 18.59
CA ASP A 41 -3.42 3.92 18.52
C ASP A 41 -2.68 4.74 19.60
N GLY A 42 -2.69 6.07 19.48
CA GLY A 42 -2.07 7.00 20.43
C GLY A 42 -2.90 7.32 21.66
N ASN A 43 -4.17 6.94 21.67
CA ASN A 43 -5.14 7.31 22.71
C ASN A 43 -5.19 6.30 23.88
N GLU A 44 -4.16 5.46 24.03
CA GLU A 44 -4.03 4.52 25.14
C GLU A 44 -4.27 5.20 26.50
N GLY A 45 -5.18 4.62 27.28
CA GLY A 45 -5.51 5.11 28.63
C GLY A 45 -6.35 6.38 28.68
N ARG A 46 -6.73 6.98 27.54
CA ARG A 46 -7.60 8.17 27.52
C ARG A 46 -9.07 7.73 27.53
N PRO A 47 -9.94 8.37 28.34
CA PRO A 47 -11.38 8.16 28.27
C PRO A 47 -11.94 8.84 27.02
N GLU A 48 -11.67 8.27 25.85
CA GLU A 48 -12.31 8.65 24.60
C GLU A 48 -13.53 7.77 24.37
N LYS A 49 -14.63 8.36 23.88
CA LYS A 49 -15.90 7.66 23.59
C LYS A 49 -16.52 6.93 24.81
N GLY A 50 -16.18 7.37 26.02
CA GLY A 50 -16.77 6.84 27.27
C GLY A 50 -16.19 5.51 27.75
N MET A 51 -15.08 5.04 27.18
CA MET A 51 -14.45 3.78 27.54
C MET A 51 -12.92 3.89 27.50
N ILE A 52 -12.19 3.22 28.41
CA ILE A 52 -10.72 3.18 28.41
C ILE A 52 -10.30 1.93 27.66
N PHE A 53 -9.93 2.06 26.38
CA PHE A 53 -9.39 0.96 25.56
C PHE A 53 -8.22 1.43 24.71
N ASN A 54 -7.34 0.49 24.39
CA ASN A 54 -6.36 0.67 23.32
C ASN A 54 -7.08 0.39 22.00
N GLU A 55 -7.35 1.45 21.24
CA GLU A 55 -7.86 1.26 19.88
C GLU A 55 -6.76 0.62 19.02
N MET A 56 -7.14 -0.43 18.29
CA MET A 56 -6.27 -1.05 17.28
C MET A 56 -6.63 -0.44 15.93
N ARG A 57 -5.61 -0.06 15.17
CA ARG A 57 -5.75 0.44 13.81
C ARG A 57 -5.16 -0.58 12.85
N SER A 58 -5.72 -0.63 11.64
CA SER A 58 -5.18 -1.50 10.61
C SER A 58 -5.32 -0.93 9.20
N LYS A 59 -4.46 -1.41 8.29
CA LYS A 59 -4.56 -1.14 6.85
C LYS A 59 -3.91 -2.27 6.06
N THR A 60 -4.45 -2.54 4.88
CA THR A 60 -4.00 -3.65 4.04
C THR A 60 -2.96 -3.20 3.00
N LYS A 61 -1.80 -3.85 2.97
CA LYS A 61 -0.84 -3.82 1.85
C LYS A 61 -1.10 -5.02 0.94
N VAL A 62 -1.00 -4.83 -0.37
CA VAL A 62 -1.08 -5.94 -1.34
C VAL A 62 0.32 -6.20 -1.88
N PHE A 63 0.71 -7.47 -1.89
CA PHE A 63 1.94 -7.98 -2.46
C PHE A 63 1.61 -8.88 -3.64
N ASP A 64 2.46 -8.88 -4.67
CA ASP A 64 2.26 -9.72 -5.85
C ASP A 64 2.41 -11.21 -5.53
N GLU A 65 3.31 -11.54 -4.60
CA GLU A 65 3.63 -12.90 -4.20
C GLU A 65 3.61 -13.06 -2.66
N PRO A 66 3.39 -14.28 -2.13
CA PRO A 66 3.47 -14.55 -0.70
C PRO A 66 4.89 -14.41 -0.15
N LEU A 67 5.07 -13.60 0.90
CA LEU A 67 6.38 -13.35 1.51
C LEU A 67 6.72 -14.33 2.65
N GLY A 68 5.74 -15.05 3.20
CA GLY A 68 5.94 -15.95 4.35
C GLY A 68 5.74 -15.27 5.70
N LEU A 69 6.25 -15.87 6.78
CA LEU A 69 5.97 -15.44 8.17
C LEU A 69 7.12 -14.71 8.87
N ASP A 70 8.24 -14.48 8.18
CA ASP A 70 9.32 -13.65 8.74
C ASP A 70 8.95 -12.16 8.61
N ALA A 71 8.97 -11.45 9.74
CA ALA A 71 8.68 -10.02 9.80
C ALA A 71 9.70 -9.18 9.03
N SER A 72 10.95 -9.65 8.89
CA SER A 72 12.01 -8.92 8.17
C SER A 72 11.73 -8.73 6.67
N LEU A 73 10.85 -9.58 6.11
CA LEU A 73 10.47 -9.55 4.70
C LEU A 73 9.43 -8.46 4.40
N TYR A 74 8.79 -7.92 5.44
CA TYR A 74 7.76 -6.91 5.31
C TYR A 74 8.39 -5.52 5.43
N PRO A 75 8.24 -4.65 4.43
CA PRO A 75 8.83 -3.32 4.47
C PRO A 75 8.15 -2.43 5.50
N ASP A 76 8.94 -1.53 6.10
CA ASP A 76 8.41 -0.41 6.88
C ASP A 76 7.35 0.35 6.03
N TRP A 77 6.35 0.88 6.72
CA TRP A 77 5.29 1.65 6.08
C TRP A 77 5.01 2.93 6.87
N SER A 78 4.18 3.82 6.34
CA SER A 78 3.85 5.08 7.01
C SER A 78 2.35 5.28 7.09
N PHE A 79 1.87 5.98 8.10
CA PHE A 79 0.48 6.39 8.23
C PHE A 79 0.41 7.80 8.81
N ASP A 80 -0.73 8.45 8.60
CA ASP A 80 -1.00 9.78 9.17
C ASP A 80 -1.39 9.66 10.65
N GLY A 81 -0.46 10.08 11.51
CA GLY A 81 -0.60 10.08 12.97
C GLY A 81 -1.55 11.14 13.52
N SER A 82 -2.00 12.10 12.70
CA SER A 82 -2.95 13.13 13.15
C SER A 82 -4.34 12.55 13.44
N SER A 83 -4.73 11.50 12.71
CA SER A 83 -6.01 10.79 12.88
C SER A 83 -6.01 9.75 14.01
N THR A 84 -4.87 9.58 14.68
CA THR A 84 -4.62 8.60 15.74
C THR A 84 -4.11 9.28 17.02
N GLY A 85 -4.11 10.61 17.08
CA GLY A 85 -3.58 11.33 18.24
C GLY A 85 -2.07 11.10 18.49
N GLN A 86 -1.33 10.62 17.49
CA GLN A 86 0.10 10.31 17.55
C GLN A 86 0.97 11.43 16.97
N ALA A 87 0.38 12.38 16.23
CA ALA A 87 1.11 13.55 15.77
C ALA A 87 0.20 14.78 15.66
N ALA A 88 0.79 15.98 15.80
CA ALA A 88 0.10 17.25 15.64
C ALA A 88 0.66 18.02 14.43
N GLY A 89 -0.23 18.57 13.59
CA GLY A 89 0.15 19.53 12.55
C GLY A 89 0.73 18.94 11.26
N ASN A 90 1.62 19.70 10.61
CA ASN A 90 2.09 19.48 9.22
C ASN A 90 3.15 18.38 9.03
N ASN A 91 3.65 17.77 10.11
CA ASN A 91 4.59 16.64 10.06
C ASN A 91 3.99 15.46 10.84
N SER A 92 2.88 14.93 10.32
CA SER A 92 2.06 13.94 11.01
C SER A 92 2.40 12.49 10.69
N ASP A 93 3.33 12.25 9.76
CA ASP A 93 3.68 10.89 9.37
C ASP A 93 4.27 10.12 10.56
N CYS A 94 3.85 8.87 10.72
CA CYS A 94 4.41 7.92 11.68
C CYS A 94 4.82 6.66 10.92
N ILE A 95 5.87 6.00 11.37
CA ILE A 95 6.43 4.80 10.73
C ILE A 95 5.90 3.55 11.44
N LEU A 96 5.42 2.61 10.64
CA LEU A 96 5.08 1.25 11.04
C LEU A 96 6.25 0.33 10.75
N ARG A 97 6.78 -0.28 11.80
CA ARG A 97 7.84 -1.29 11.70
C ARG A 97 7.31 -2.67 12.04
N PRO A 98 7.30 -3.62 11.10
CA PRO A 98 6.86 -4.99 11.35
C PRO A 98 7.66 -5.67 12.47
N VAL A 99 6.96 -6.34 13.38
CA VAL A 99 7.58 -7.09 14.50
C VAL A 99 7.12 -8.54 14.59
N ARG A 100 5.93 -8.87 14.08
CA ARG A 100 5.41 -10.23 14.07
C ARG A 100 4.44 -10.42 12.92
N VAL A 101 4.53 -11.56 12.26
CA VAL A 101 3.61 -11.95 11.19
C VAL A 101 2.92 -13.25 11.60
N ILE A 102 1.61 -13.31 11.38
CA ILE A 102 0.79 -14.50 11.58
C ILE A 102 -0.14 -14.69 10.39
N LYS A 103 -0.62 -15.92 10.18
CA LYS A 103 -1.64 -16.20 9.17
C LYS A 103 -2.92 -15.45 9.50
N ASP A 104 -3.59 -14.92 8.48
CA ASP A 104 -4.87 -14.22 8.64
C ASP A 104 -6.00 -15.25 8.84
N PRO A 105 -6.63 -15.31 10.04
CA PRO A 105 -7.69 -16.30 10.31
C PRO A 105 -9.02 -15.94 9.64
N ILE A 106 -9.20 -14.71 9.17
CA ILE A 106 -10.42 -14.23 8.53
C ILE A 106 -10.35 -14.50 7.03
N ARG A 107 -9.22 -14.18 6.40
CA ARG A 107 -9.06 -14.32 4.95
C ARG A 107 -8.46 -15.67 4.53
N GLY A 108 -7.77 -16.37 5.42
CA GLY A 108 -7.08 -17.63 5.13
C GLY A 108 -5.80 -17.45 4.31
N ASP A 109 -5.11 -18.55 4.02
CA ASP A 109 -3.89 -18.54 3.20
C ASP A 109 -4.20 -18.01 1.77
N PRO A 110 -3.32 -17.18 1.16
CA PRO A 110 -1.97 -16.83 1.58
C PRO A 110 -1.88 -15.59 2.48
N HIS A 111 -3.00 -15.06 2.98
CA HIS A 111 -3.06 -13.76 3.67
C HIS A 111 -2.47 -13.78 5.08
N VAL A 112 -1.98 -12.62 5.52
CA VAL A 112 -1.30 -12.47 6.81
C VAL A 112 -1.75 -11.23 7.58
N LEU A 113 -1.62 -11.28 8.89
CA LEU A 113 -1.64 -10.13 9.79
C LEU A 113 -0.21 -9.80 10.19
N VAL A 114 0.16 -8.53 10.11
CA VAL A 114 1.49 -7.99 10.40
C VAL A 114 1.36 -7.03 11.58
N MET A 115 1.73 -7.48 12.77
CA MET A 115 1.82 -6.62 13.95
C MET A 115 3.00 -5.67 13.79
N CYS A 116 2.75 -4.38 14.00
CA CYS A 116 3.74 -3.32 13.84
C CYS A 116 3.94 -2.54 15.13
N GLU A 117 5.16 -2.07 15.32
CA GLU A 117 5.48 -0.99 16.24
C GLU A 117 5.37 0.36 15.54
N VAL A 118 5.10 1.41 16.32
CA VAL A 118 5.05 2.78 15.84
C VAL A 118 6.34 3.51 16.20
N PHE A 119 6.90 4.20 15.22
CA PHE A 119 8.08 5.06 15.32
C PHE A 119 7.74 6.46 14.81
N ALA A 120 8.39 7.47 15.35
CA ALA A 120 8.36 8.82 14.82
C ALA A 120 9.15 8.91 13.48
N PRO A 121 8.98 9.96 12.67
CA PRO A 121 9.70 10.16 11.41
C PRO A 121 11.23 10.11 11.53
N ASP A 122 11.76 10.48 12.68
CA ASP A 122 13.20 10.45 12.99
C ASP A 122 13.72 9.03 13.30
N GLY A 123 12.83 8.02 13.30
CA GLY A 123 13.16 6.63 13.60
C GLY A 123 13.24 6.30 15.08
N THR A 124 12.89 7.24 15.98
CA THR A 124 12.78 6.97 17.41
C THR A 124 11.46 6.27 17.74
N PRO A 125 11.41 5.37 18.75
CA PRO A 125 10.14 4.76 19.17
C PRO A 125 9.15 5.85 19.60
N HIS A 126 7.91 5.76 19.09
CA HIS A 126 6.87 6.70 19.48
C HIS A 126 6.59 6.60 21.00
N PRO A 127 6.26 7.68 21.72
CA PRO A 127 6.02 7.63 23.18
C PRO A 127 4.98 6.59 23.64
N THR A 128 4.00 6.28 22.78
CA THR A 128 2.95 5.27 23.02
C THR A 128 3.39 3.84 22.67
N ASN A 129 4.60 3.65 22.14
CA ASN A 129 5.16 2.33 21.85
C ASN A 129 5.68 1.68 23.15
N THR A 130 4.78 1.04 23.89
CA THR A 130 5.10 0.32 25.14
C THR A 130 6.00 -0.90 24.92
N ARG A 131 5.91 -1.55 23.75
CA ARG A 131 6.77 -2.71 23.41
C ARG A 131 8.25 -2.35 23.36
N SER A 132 8.59 -1.15 22.88
CA SER A 132 9.98 -0.71 22.79
C SER A 132 10.71 -0.70 24.15
N LYS A 133 9.96 -0.50 25.25
CA LYS A 133 10.48 -0.48 26.63
C LYS A 133 10.78 -1.87 27.20
N LEU A 134 10.30 -2.93 26.55
CA LEU A 134 10.43 -4.33 26.99
C LEU A 134 11.51 -5.10 26.21
N ARG A 135 12.28 -4.40 25.37
CA ARG A 135 13.35 -4.97 24.57
C ARG A 135 14.65 -5.08 25.36
#